data_AF-A0A951A5S4-F1
#
_entry.id   AF-A0A951A5S4-F1
#
_cell.length_a   1.000
_cell.length_b   1.000
_cell.length_c   1.000
_cell.angle_alpha   90.00
_cell.angle_beta   90.00
_cell.angle_gamma   90.00
#
_symmetry.space_group_name_H-M   'P 1'
#
loop_
_entity.id
_entity.type
_entity.pdbx_description
1 polymer ?
#
loop_
_entity_poly.entity_id
_entity_poly.type
_entity_poly.pdbx_seq_one_letter_code
_entity_poly.pdbx_strand_id
1 'polypeptide(L)'
;MFRAPEEAPGVVADAIAIGAEVVWMQLGIRNDEAARTAEAAGLEVVMNRCPKIEFGRLAGELSWSGVNSSIIQNRAPQPPRPRQGKERPAPSHNRSYGFETRAIHAGAAPDPVTGARSTPIYQTTSYVFDDVDHAASLFNLHNFGYIYSRLTNPTVAVLEERIASLEGGRAAVAAASGHAAQFLIFFTLLQPGDEFVASRNLYGGSLTQFGLSFKKLGWKCHFVDPDDPGNFRRALTPKCKAIFVENLANPGGIIVDIEKVAQIAHEAGIPLIVDNTLATPYLCRPFEWGADIVCHSTTKFLSGHGHSLGGVVVESGRFDWSQGDRFPSLTDPEPAYHGLRFFENFGDFAFTTKARAVALRDFGPTLSPMNAFLTITGVETLHLRMDRHVANARTVAEFLAQHPKVAWVSYAGLESSPYYPLARKYVPKGAGAVFTFGVKGGYEAGIKLVESVRLFSHLANIGDTRSLILHPASTTHRQLSDEQRLVAGAGPDVVRLSIGLETAEDLIRDLDEALAATAA
;
A
#
# COMPACT_ATOMS: atom_id res chain seq x y z
N MET A 1 38.24 -16.85 35.18
CA MET A 1 38.09 -17.88 34.12
C MET A 1 36.64 -18.31 34.12
N PHE A 2 35.97 -18.31 32.96
CA PHE A 2 34.69 -19.01 32.84
C PHE A 2 35.01 -20.50 32.76
N ARG A 3 34.46 -21.29 33.68
CA ARG A 3 34.65 -22.73 33.76
C ARG A 3 33.34 -23.45 33.47
N ALA A 4 33.44 -24.69 33.01
CA ALA A 4 32.26 -25.49 32.72
C ALA A 4 31.58 -25.94 34.04
N PRO A 5 30.27 -26.26 34.05
CA PRO A 5 29.54 -26.66 35.26
C PRO A 5 30.19 -27.85 35.98
N GLU A 6 30.86 -28.73 35.25
CA GLU A 6 31.51 -29.94 35.76
C GLU A 6 32.78 -29.62 36.55
N GLU A 7 33.37 -28.44 36.34
CA GLU A 7 34.55 -27.98 37.08
C GLU A 7 34.17 -27.26 38.39
N ALA A 8 32.88 -26.96 38.60
CA ALA A 8 32.39 -26.25 39.78
C ALA A 8 32.73 -26.94 41.13
N PRO A 9 32.71 -28.30 41.26
CA PRO A 9 33.11 -28.96 42.50
C PRO A 9 34.56 -28.67 42.89
N GLY A 10 35.47 -28.64 41.92
CA GLY A 10 36.88 -28.31 42.16
C GLY A 10 37.06 -26.87 42.63
N VAL A 11 36.33 -25.93 42.02
CA VAL A 11 36.34 -24.52 42.43
C VAL A 11 35.76 -24.34 43.84
N VAL A 12 34.71 -25.09 44.20
CA VAL A 12 34.15 -25.09 45.54
C VAL A 12 35.13 -25.64 46.57
N ALA A 13 35.82 -26.74 46.25
CA ALA A 13 36.85 -27.30 47.13
C ALA A 13 37.97 -26.28 47.39
N ASP A 14 38.44 -25.59 46.35
CA ASP A 14 39.43 -24.52 46.47
C ASP A 14 38.88 -23.35 47.31
N ALA A 15 37.62 -22.94 47.09
CA ALA A 15 36.98 -21.86 47.82
C ALA A 15 36.86 -22.15 49.33
N ILE A 16 36.51 -23.40 49.68
CA ILE A 16 36.48 -23.87 51.08
C ILE A 16 37.89 -23.83 51.67
N ALA A 17 38.90 -24.30 50.93
CA ALA A 17 40.28 -24.36 51.41
C ALA A 17 40.88 -22.98 51.71
N ILE A 18 40.48 -21.94 50.96
CA ILE A 18 40.92 -20.56 51.20
C ILE A 18 40.02 -19.80 52.19
N GLY A 19 38.96 -20.43 52.71
CA GLY A 19 38.02 -19.81 53.65
C GLY A 19 37.16 -18.71 53.03
N ALA A 20 36.76 -18.85 51.76
CA ALA A 20 35.84 -17.92 51.13
C ALA A 20 34.46 -17.95 51.84
N GLU A 21 33.74 -16.83 51.83
CA GLU A 21 32.40 -16.73 52.44
C GLU A 21 31.26 -17.00 51.45
N VAL A 22 31.50 -16.71 50.16
CA VAL A 22 30.49 -16.78 49.10
C VAL A 22 31.04 -17.51 47.89
N VAL A 23 30.27 -18.48 47.37
CA VAL A 23 30.50 -19.07 46.04
C VAL A 23 29.43 -18.57 45.09
N TRP A 24 29.86 -17.84 44.05
CA TRP A 24 28.95 -17.35 43.03
C TRP A 24 28.94 -18.27 41.81
N MET A 25 27.78 -18.86 41.50
CA MET A 25 27.59 -19.65 40.28
C MET A 25 26.76 -18.88 39.25
N GLN A 26 27.39 -18.63 38.10
CA GLN A 26 26.80 -17.85 37.02
C GLN A 26 25.57 -18.54 36.41
N LEU A 27 24.61 -17.73 35.95
CA LEU A 27 23.50 -18.17 35.10
C LEU A 27 24.01 -19.03 33.91
N GLY A 28 23.55 -20.28 33.84
CA GLY A 28 23.96 -21.27 32.82
C GLY A 28 25.10 -22.21 33.24
N ILE A 29 25.75 -21.95 34.39
CA ILE A 29 26.82 -22.79 34.99
C ILE A 29 26.37 -23.28 36.37
N ARG A 30 25.20 -23.92 36.43
CA ARG A 30 24.63 -24.44 37.67
C ARG A 30 25.12 -25.88 37.91
N ASN A 31 25.70 -26.13 39.09
CA ASN A 31 26.04 -27.48 39.56
C ASN A 31 25.53 -27.66 41.00
N ASP A 32 24.46 -28.44 41.15
CA ASP A 32 23.77 -28.61 42.43
C ASP A 32 24.60 -29.40 43.46
N GLU A 33 25.51 -30.26 43.03
CA GLU A 33 26.38 -31.02 43.92
C GLU A 33 27.47 -30.13 44.51
N ALA A 34 28.09 -29.30 43.67
CA ALA A 34 29.05 -28.29 44.10
C ALA A 34 28.38 -27.28 45.06
N ALA A 35 27.15 -26.85 44.76
CA ALA A 35 26.41 -25.93 45.61
C ALA A 35 26.15 -26.53 47.00
N ARG A 36 25.63 -27.76 47.06
CA ARG A 36 25.42 -28.46 48.34
C ARG A 36 26.72 -28.61 49.14
N THR A 37 27.83 -28.88 48.45
CA THR A 37 29.14 -29.01 49.09
C THR A 37 29.62 -27.69 49.69
N ALA A 38 29.43 -26.58 48.97
CA ALA A 38 29.75 -25.24 49.46
C ALA A 38 28.88 -24.85 50.67
N GLU A 39 27.57 -25.06 50.59
CA GLU A 39 26.62 -24.77 51.68
C GLU A 39 26.90 -25.62 52.93
N ALA A 40 27.22 -26.91 52.75
CA ALA A 40 27.59 -27.80 53.86
C ALA A 40 28.89 -27.35 54.56
N ALA A 41 29.77 -26.66 53.85
CA ALA A 41 30.98 -26.05 54.40
C ALA A 41 30.76 -24.62 54.94
N GLY A 42 29.52 -24.11 54.91
CA GLY A 42 29.12 -22.82 55.48
C GLY A 42 29.22 -21.62 54.52
N LEU A 43 29.45 -21.84 53.22
CA LEU A 43 29.53 -20.76 52.23
C LEU A 43 28.12 -20.41 51.71
N GLU A 44 27.85 -19.12 51.51
CA GLU A 44 26.65 -18.66 50.79
C GLU A 44 26.79 -18.96 49.30
N VAL A 45 25.82 -19.67 48.71
CA VAL A 45 25.83 -19.94 47.27
C VAL A 45 24.88 -18.98 46.54
N VAL A 46 25.45 -18.06 45.75
CA VAL A 46 24.68 -17.15 44.90
C VAL A 46 24.47 -17.79 43.54
N MET A 47 23.24 -18.28 43.29
CA MET A 47 22.87 -18.97 42.06
C MET A 47 22.19 -18.05 41.04
N ASN A 48 22.40 -18.34 39.76
CA ASN A 48 21.64 -17.79 38.62
C ASN A 48 21.70 -16.25 38.45
N ARG A 49 22.63 -15.58 39.14
CA ARG A 49 22.96 -14.18 38.86
C ARG A 49 24.25 -14.17 38.05
N CYS A 50 24.26 -13.52 36.89
CA CYS A 50 25.50 -13.37 36.14
C CYS A 50 26.20 -12.09 36.61
N PRO A 51 27.44 -12.12 37.14
CA PRO A 51 28.11 -10.91 37.63
C PRO A 51 28.21 -9.82 36.56
N LYS A 52 28.38 -10.19 35.28
CA LYS A 52 28.32 -9.26 34.15
C LYS A 52 26.93 -8.65 33.94
N ILE A 53 25.87 -9.44 34.12
CA ILE A 53 24.48 -8.97 34.02
C ILE A 53 24.13 -8.09 35.23
N GLU A 54 24.52 -8.48 36.44
CA GLU A 54 24.30 -7.67 37.64
C GLU A 54 25.08 -6.36 37.61
N PHE A 55 26.35 -6.41 37.19
CA PHE A 55 27.16 -5.21 36.96
C PHE A 55 26.51 -4.31 35.91
N GLY A 56 26.14 -4.84 34.74
CA GLY A 56 25.49 -4.03 33.71
C GLY A 56 24.13 -3.48 34.14
N ARG A 57 23.39 -4.19 35.01
CA ARG A 57 22.14 -3.71 35.61
C ARG A 57 22.40 -2.54 36.56
N LEU A 58 23.41 -2.67 37.43
CA LEU A 58 23.75 -1.65 38.44
C LEU A 58 24.45 -0.43 37.83
N ALA A 59 25.25 -0.63 36.79
CA ALA A 59 25.96 0.43 36.06
C ALA A 59 25.09 1.08 34.97
N GLY A 60 23.86 0.59 34.76
CA GLY A 60 22.95 1.10 33.74
C GLY A 60 23.32 0.74 32.29
N GLU A 61 24.29 -0.15 32.10
CA GLU A 61 24.73 -0.62 30.77
C GLU A 61 23.77 -1.64 30.15
N LEU A 62 22.82 -2.19 30.92
CA LEU A 62 21.78 -3.10 30.44
C LEU A 62 20.43 -2.40 30.38
N SER A 63 20.03 -2.04 29.16
CA SER A 63 18.68 -1.56 28.84
C SER A 63 17.79 -2.63 28.19
N TRP A 64 18.30 -3.85 28.02
CA TRP A 64 17.62 -4.92 27.30
C TRP A 64 16.51 -5.56 28.16
N SER A 65 15.37 -5.92 27.55
CA SER A 65 14.30 -6.72 28.16
C SER A 65 13.70 -6.19 29.46
N GLY A 66 13.51 -4.88 29.57
CA GLY A 66 12.76 -4.27 30.69
C GLY A 66 13.59 -3.99 31.95
N VAL A 67 14.92 -4.05 31.87
CA VAL A 67 15.82 -3.65 32.96
C VAL A 67 15.89 -2.11 33.03
N ASN A 68 15.56 -1.52 34.18
CA ASN A 68 15.69 -0.08 34.40
C ASN A 68 17.17 0.28 34.60
N SER A 69 17.78 0.90 33.57
CA SER A 69 19.17 1.34 33.62
C SER A 69 19.39 2.62 34.43
N SER A 70 18.34 3.39 34.73
CA SER A 70 18.43 4.77 35.26
C SER A 70 19.28 5.76 34.43
N ILE A 71 19.74 5.36 33.23
CA ILE A 71 20.50 6.23 32.33
C ILE A 71 19.54 6.89 31.35
N ILE A 72 19.47 8.22 31.41
CA ILE A 72 18.78 9.05 30.41
C ILE A 72 19.86 9.63 29.48
N GLN A 73 19.88 9.19 28.22
CA GLN A 73 20.77 9.73 27.19
C GLN A 73 19.99 9.93 25.89
N ASN A 74 20.30 11.00 25.15
CA ASN A 74 19.74 11.27 23.83
C ASN A 74 20.62 10.74 22.69
N ARG A 75 21.82 10.26 23.00
CA ARG A 75 22.74 9.65 22.04
C ARG A 75 22.37 8.19 21.85
N ALA A 76 22.41 7.72 20.61
CA ALA A 76 22.25 6.31 20.33
C ALA A 76 23.34 5.53 21.08
N PRO A 77 23.00 4.47 21.84
CA PRO A 77 24.00 3.56 22.36
C PRO A 77 24.80 2.99 21.18
N GLN A 78 26.08 2.68 21.38
CA GLN A 78 26.81 1.97 20.34
C GLN A 78 26.05 0.69 19.99
N PRO A 79 25.79 0.44 18.69
CA PRO A 79 25.05 -0.75 18.30
C PRO A 79 25.76 -1.96 18.92
N PRO A 80 25.01 -2.98 19.40
CA PRO A 80 25.64 -4.22 19.83
C PRO A 80 26.60 -4.65 18.72
N ARG A 81 27.82 -5.09 19.09
CA ARG A 81 28.86 -5.49 18.12
C ARG A 81 28.16 -6.18 16.96
N PRO A 82 28.35 -5.73 15.70
CA PRO A 82 27.61 -6.27 14.57
C PRO A 82 27.64 -7.78 14.70
N ARG A 83 26.46 -8.43 14.59
CA ARG A 83 26.42 -9.90 14.54
C ARG A 83 27.57 -10.29 13.64
N GLN A 84 28.47 -11.17 14.11
CA GLN A 84 29.42 -11.85 13.23
C GLN A 84 28.58 -12.73 12.29
N GLY A 85 27.81 -12.09 11.42
CA GLY A 85 27.24 -12.70 10.26
C GLY A 85 28.45 -13.10 9.44
N LYS A 86 28.51 -14.38 9.08
CA LYS A 86 29.30 -14.75 7.91
C LYS A 86 28.92 -13.73 6.84
N GLU A 87 29.87 -12.94 6.34
CA GLU A 87 29.67 -12.09 5.18
C GLU A 87 29.16 -13.00 4.07
N ARG A 88 27.85 -13.01 3.90
CA ARG A 88 27.23 -13.66 2.76
C ARG A 88 27.30 -12.60 1.69
N PRO A 89 28.08 -12.80 0.62
CA PRO A 89 28.11 -11.83 -0.46
C PRO A 89 26.67 -11.58 -0.91
N ALA A 90 26.33 -10.30 -1.10
CA ALA A 90 25.10 -9.96 -1.78
C ALA A 90 25.04 -10.75 -3.09
N PRO A 91 23.87 -11.29 -3.48
CA PRO A 91 23.76 -12.06 -4.70
C PRO A 91 24.35 -11.26 -5.87
N SER A 92 25.20 -11.89 -6.69
CA SER A 92 25.98 -11.23 -7.73
C SER A 92 25.12 -10.57 -8.83
N HIS A 93 23.83 -10.92 -8.90
CA HIS A 93 22.83 -10.31 -9.77
C HIS A 93 21.47 -10.25 -9.07
N ASN A 94 20.71 -9.18 -9.29
CA ASN A 94 19.28 -9.14 -9.03
C ASN A 94 18.58 -10.10 -10.00
N ARG A 95 18.36 -11.35 -9.57
CA ARG A 95 17.48 -12.27 -10.31
C ARG A 95 16.08 -11.67 -10.36
N SER A 96 15.39 -11.82 -11.49
CA SER A 96 13.98 -11.45 -11.59
C SER A 96 13.15 -12.43 -10.76
N TYR A 97 12.73 -12.02 -9.57
CA TYR A 97 11.87 -12.81 -8.70
C TYR A 97 10.40 -12.73 -9.12
N GLY A 98 9.65 -13.81 -8.89
CA GLY A 98 8.21 -13.87 -9.14
C GLY A 98 7.42 -12.86 -8.30
N PHE A 99 6.16 -12.62 -8.67
CA PHE A 99 5.29 -11.65 -8.00
C PHE A 99 5.11 -11.97 -6.52
N GLU A 100 4.83 -13.23 -6.20
CA GLU A 100 4.54 -13.75 -4.87
C GLU A 100 5.75 -13.56 -3.94
N THR A 101 6.95 -13.82 -4.46
CA THR A 101 8.21 -13.58 -3.73
C THR A 101 8.42 -12.09 -3.46
N ARG A 102 8.19 -11.23 -4.45
CA ARG A 102 8.35 -9.77 -4.30
C ARG A 102 7.31 -9.18 -3.35
N ALA A 103 6.08 -9.70 -3.33
CA ALA A 103 5.03 -9.27 -2.41
C ALA A 103 5.40 -9.50 -0.93
N ILE A 104 6.28 -10.48 -0.67
CA ILE A 104 6.76 -10.83 0.67
C ILE A 104 8.08 -10.11 1.00
N HIS A 105 8.99 -9.98 0.03
CA HIS A 105 10.39 -9.61 0.31
C HIS A 105 10.82 -8.23 -0.17
N ALA A 106 10.16 -7.63 -1.17
CA ALA A 106 10.57 -6.32 -1.66
C ALA A 106 10.39 -5.24 -0.58
N GLY A 107 11.30 -4.27 -0.52
CA GLY A 107 11.29 -3.21 0.48
C GLY A 107 12.00 -3.52 1.79
N ALA A 108 12.15 -4.79 2.20
CA ALA A 108 12.60 -5.10 3.56
C ALA A 108 13.56 -6.30 3.68
N ALA A 109 14.77 -6.00 4.14
CA ALA A 109 15.65 -6.95 4.81
C ALA A 109 15.29 -7.06 6.32
N PRO A 110 15.77 -8.10 7.04
CA PRO A 110 15.69 -8.10 8.50
C PRO A 110 16.31 -6.84 9.10
N ASP A 111 15.72 -6.31 10.17
CA ASP A 111 16.23 -5.13 10.86
C ASP A 111 17.71 -5.33 11.26
N PRO A 112 18.64 -4.44 10.85
CA PRO A 112 20.06 -4.67 11.02
C PRO A 112 20.52 -4.59 12.49
N VAL A 113 19.76 -3.93 13.37
CA VAL A 113 20.12 -3.72 14.77
C VAL A 113 19.67 -4.88 15.65
N THR A 114 18.43 -5.33 15.48
CA THR A 114 17.76 -6.33 16.34
C THR A 114 17.63 -7.69 15.66
N GLY A 115 17.70 -7.75 14.33
CA GLY A 115 17.43 -8.95 13.54
C GLY A 115 15.94 -9.26 13.36
N ALA A 116 15.03 -8.34 13.70
CA ALA A 116 13.60 -8.53 13.49
C ALA A 116 13.27 -8.82 12.02
N ARG A 117 12.55 -9.92 11.77
CA ARG A 117 12.22 -10.37 10.40
C ARG A 117 11.08 -9.56 9.77
N SER A 118 10.07 -9.25 10.57
CA SER A 118 8.99 -8.35 10.16
C SER A 118 9.49 -6.92 10.18
N THR A 119 8.98 -6.10 9.27
CA THR A 119 9.24 -4.65 9.28
C THR A 119 8.76 -4.06 10.61
N PRO A 120 9.63 -3.36 11.37
CA PRO A 120 9.20 -2.67 12.58
C PRO A 120 8.23 -1.52 12.27
N ILE A 121 7.39 -1.18 13.25
CA ILE A 121 6.52 -0.01 13.18
C ILE A 121 7.28 1.17 13.79
N TYR A 122 7.81 2.05 12.93
CA TYR A 122 8.45 3.29 13.35
C TYR A 122 7.38 4.35 13.64
N GLN A 123 6.66 4.17 14.75
CA GLN A 123 5.63 5.11 15.23
C GLN A 123 6.27 6.35 15.89
N THR A 124 7.05 7.08 15.10
CA THR A 124 7.77 8.30 15.50
C THR A 124 7.46 9.43 14.53
N THR A 125 7.65 10.67 14.98
CA THR A 125 7.54 11.87 14.14
C THR A 125 8.89 12.34 13.63
N SER A 126 9.95 12.24 14.43
CA SER A 126 11.27 12.83 14.14
C SER A 126 12.38 11.79 14.29
N TYR A 127 13.51 12.07 13.65
CA TYR A 127 14.73 11.26 13.70
C TYR A 127 15.89 12.13 14.20
N VAL A 128 16.79 11.52 14.97
CA VAL A 128 17.98 12.20 15.50
C VAL A 128 19.04 12.29 14.41
N PHE A 129 19.65 13.46 14.24
CA PHE A 129 20.80 13.65 13.34
C PHE A 129 22.11 13.33 14.06
N ASP A 130 23.09 12.83 13.32
CA ASP A 130 24.42 12.55 13.87
C ASP A 130 25.16 13.85 14.20
N ASP A 131 25.12 14.82 13.29
CA ASP A 131 25.71 16.14 13.42
C ASP A 131 25.02 17.18 12.50
N VAL A 132 25.54 18.41 12.49
CA VAL A 132 24.98 19.54 11.72
C VAL A 132 25.14 19.34 10.20
N ASP A 133 26.24 18.73 9.76
CA ASP A 133 26.51 18.49 8.34
C ASP A 133 25.60 17.40 7.78
N HIS A 134 25.35 16.33 8.56
CA HIS A 134 24.35 15.32 8.25
C HIS A 134 22.97 15.97 8.08
N ALA A 135 22.54 16.80 9.05
CA ALA A 135 21.25 17.51 8.94
C ALA A 135 21.16 18.36 7.66
N ALA A 136 22.17 19.20 7.37
CA ALA A 136 22.18 20.05 6.19
C ALA A 136 22.12 19.24 4.88
N SER A 137 22.84 18.11 4.82
CA SER A 137 22.84 17.24 3.64
C SER A 137 21.48 16.63 3.32
N LEU A 138 20.67 16.31 4.34
CA LEU A 138 19.33 15.76 4.19
C LEU A 138 18.34 16.82 3.68
N PHE A 139 18.39 18.04 4.23
CA PHE A 139 17.49 19.12 3.80
C PHE A 139 17.76 19.60 2.38
N ASN A 140 19.02 19.54 1.93
CA ASN A 140 19.41 19.90 0.57
C ASN A 140 19.22 18.76 -0.44
N LEU A 141 18.66 17.62 -0.03
CA LEU A 141 18.49 16.42 -0.85
C LEU A 141 19.81 15.86 -1.43
N HIS A 142 20.94 16.14 -0.79
CA HIS A 142 22.25 15.58 -1.18
C HIS A 142 22.38 14.13 -0.72
N ASN A 143 21.82 13.81 0.45
CA ASN A 143 21.75 12.47 1.00
C ASN A 143 20.29 12.06 1.19
N PHE A 144 19.99 10.79 0.93
CA PHE A 144 18.70 10.19 1.25
C PHE A 144 18.68 9.74 2.71
N GLY A 145 17.62 10.08 3.43
CA GLY A 145 17.48 9.67 4.82
C GLY A 145 16.15 10.08 5.44
N TYR A 146 16.07 9.88 6.76
CA TYR A 146 14.88 10.17 7.54
C TYR A 146 15.04 11.48 8.30
N ILE A 147 14.15 12.43 8.04
CA ILE A 147 14.15 13.76 8.68
C ILE A 147 12.95 13.84 9.62
N TYR A 148 11.77 13.67 9.04
CA TYR A 148 10.49 13.78 9.73
C TYR A 148 9.46 12.91 9.01
N SER A 149 8.64 12.18 9.77
CA SER A 149 7.69 11.17 9.25
C SER A 149 6.60 11.74 8.34
N ARG A 150 6.38 13.06 8.33
CA ARG A 150 5.56 13.73 7.30
C ARG A 150 6.08 13.50 5.87
N LEU A 151 7.39 13.29 5.72
CA LEU A 151 8.09 13.13 4.44
C LEU A 151 8.56 11.71 4.18
N THR A 152 9.26 11.14 5.15
CA THR A 152 9.92 9.85 5.06
C THR A 152 9.83 9.12 6.39
N ASN A 153 9.45 7.84 6.33
CA ASN A 153 9.35 6.97 7.49
C ASN A 153 9.80 5.55 7.06
N PRO A 154 10.63 4.82 7.84
CA PRO A 154 11.14 3.54 7.40
C PRO A 154 10.04 2.50 7.13
N THR A 155 8.98 2.45 7.95
CA THR A 155 7.84 1.54 7.72
C THR A 155 7.11 1.89 6.42
N VAL A 156 6.93 3.19 6.14
CA VAL A 156 6.28 3.67 4.91
C VAL A 156 7.17 3.40 3.69
N ALA A 157 8.49 3.56 3.81
CA ALA A 157 9.45 3.32 2.73
C ALA A 157 9.42 1.86 2.25
N VAL A 158 9.27 0.89 3.17
CA VAL A 158 9.07 -0.53 2.81
C VAL A 158 7.84 -0.71 1.94
N LEU A 159 6.71 -0.06 2.30
CA LEU A 159 5.48 -0.13 1.50
C LEU A 159 5.68 0.48 0.12
N GLU A 160 6.29 1.68 0.05
CA GLU A 160 6.56 2.38 -1.20
C GLU A 160 7.42 1.54 -2.14
N GLU A 161 8.56 1.03 -1.68
CA GLU A 161 9.45 0.18 -2.48
C GLU A 161 8.75 -1.11 -2.93
N ARG A 162 7.97 -1.73 -2.04
CA ARG A 162 7.23 -2.95 -2.36
C ARG A 162 6.21 -2.72 -3.46
N ILE A 163 5.40 -1.68 -3.37
CA ILE A 163 4.39 -1.39 -4.41
C ILE A 163 5.08 -0.98 -5.72
N ALA A 164 6.13 -0.17 -5.68
CA ALA A 164 6.92 0.16 -6.86
C ALA A 164 7.45 -1.11 -7.55
N SER A 165 8.01 -2.03 -6.77
CA SER A 165 8.48 -3.33 -7.27
C SER A 165 7.36 -4.14 -7.91
N LEU A 166 6.20 -4.27 -7.24
CA LEU A 166 5.08 -5.07 -7.73
C LEU A 166 4.48 -4.52 -9.04
N GLU A 167 4.39 -3.20 -9.19
CA GLU A 167 3.98 -2.55 -10.44
C GLU A 167 5.04 -2.64 -11.54
N GLY A 168 6.31 -2.90 -11.18
CA GLY A 168 7.43 -2.77 -12.11
C GLY A 168 7.79 -1.31 -12.41
N GLY A 169 7.50 -0.42 -11.46
CA GLY A 169 7.86 0.99 -11.50
C GLY A 169 9.23 1.27 -10.87
N ARG A 170 9.63 2.54 -10.95
CA ARG A 170 10.92 3.03 -10.49
C ARG A 170 10.90 3.44 -9.02
N ALA A 171 9.91 4.23 -8.62
CA ALA A 171 9.79 4.78 -7.28
C ALA A 171 8.32 5.04 -6.93
N ALA A 172 8.04 5.20 -5.64
CA ALA A 172 6.69 5.47 -5.15
C ALA A 172 6.67 6.48 -4.01
N VAL A 173 5.51 7.12 -3.83
CA VAL A 173 5.18 8.01 -2.70
C VAL A 173 3.83 7.59 -2.13
N ALA A 174 3.81 7.22 -0.85
CA ALA A 174 2.59 6.87 -0.14
C ALA A 174 1.87 8.12 0.41
N ALA A 175 0.56 8.04 0.51
CA ALA A 175 -0.32 9.12 0.93
C ALA A 175 -1.43 8.61 1.86
N ALA A 176 -2.08 9.54 2.56
CA ALA A 176 -3.11 9.25 3.56
C ALA A 176 -4.37 8.56 2.98
N SER A 177 -4.61 8.66 1.68
CA SER A 177 -5.76 8.05 0.98
C SER A 177 -5.51 7.97 -0.53
N GLY A 178 -6.32 7.21 -1.27
CA GLY A 178 -6.29 7.21 -2.74
C GLY A 178 -6.55 8.60 -3.36
N HIS A 179 -7.47 9.38 -2.77
CA HIS A 179 -7.70 10.77 -3.18
C HIS A 179 -6.50 11.68 -2.94
N ALA A 180 -5.75 11.44 -1.86
CA ALA A 180 -4.51 12.16 -1.61
C ALA A 180 -3.45 11.78 -2.65
N ALA A 181 -3.34 10.49 -3.02
CA ALA A 181 -2.44 10.06 -4.10
C ALA A 181 -2.78 10.77 -5.43
N GLN A 182 -4.07 10.81 -5.81
CA GLN A 182 -4.53 11.55 -6.99
C GLN A 182 -4.16 13.04 -6.88
N PHE A 183 -4.42 13.68 -5.74
CA PHE A 183 -4.05 15.08 -5.51
C PHE A 183 -2.54 15.33 -5.63
N LEU A 184 -1.70 14.47 -5.05
CA LEU A 184 -0.23 14.61 -5.14
C LEU A 184 0.24 14.54 -6.59
N ILE A 185 -0.35 13.70 -7.44
CA ILE A 185 -0.03 13.64 -8.87
C ILE A 185 -0.32 14.98 -9.54
N PHE A 186 -1.56 15.43 -9.45
CA PHE A 186 -1.97 16.63 -10.17
C PHE A 186 -1.31 17.90 -9.63
N PHE A 187 -1.10 18.01 -8.31
CA PHE A 187 -0.36 19.14 -7.76
C PHE A 187 1.10 19.18 -8.21
N THR A 188 1.72 18.01 -8.41
CA THR A 188 3.11 17.94 -8.89
C THR A 188 3.23 18.36 -10.36
N LEU A 189 2.19 18.11 -11.17
CA LEU A 189 2.21 18.37 -12.61
C LEU A 189 1.63 19.72 -13.02
N LEU A 190 0.55 20.17 -12.38
CA LEU A 190 -0.30 21.25 -12.89
C LEU A 190 -0.03 22.59 -12.21
N GLN A 191 -0.12 23.66 -13.00
CA GLN A 191 -0.22 25.05 -12.57
C GLN A 191 -1.66 25.57 -12.75
N PRO A 192 -2.05 26.65 -12.05
CA PRO A 192 -3.32 27.31 -12.33
C PRO A 192 -3.46 27.67 -13.81
N GLY A 193 -4.58 27.26 -14.42
CA GLY A 193 -4.84 27.43 -15.85
C GLY A 193 -4.52 26.20 -16.71
N ASP A 194 -3.83 25.19 -16.17
CA ASP A 194 -3.61 23.92 -16.86
C ASP A 194 -4.87 23.05 -16.91
N GLU A 195 -4.88 22.15 -17.88
CA GLU A 195 -5.99 21.24 -18.14
C GLU A 195 -5.51 19.78 -18.13
N PHE A 196 -6.44 18.84 -18.00
CA PHE A 196 -6.19 17.41 -18.21
C PHE A 196 -7.45 16.72 -18.71
N VAL A 197 -7.29 15.57 -19.36
CA VAL A 197 -8.41 14.77 -19.86
C VAL A 197 -8.57 13.56 -18.94
N ALA A 198 -9.80 13.22 -18.58
CA ALA A 198 -10.08 12.04 -17.78
C ALA A 198 -11.23 11.23 -18.35
N SER A 199 -11.20 9.91 -18.13
CA SER A 199 -12.37 9.07 -18.33
C SER A 199 -13.55 9.58 -17.49
N ARG A 200 -14.78 9.50 -18.01
CA ARG A 200 -16.01 9.70 -17.23
C ARG A 200 -16.39 8.47 -16.41
N ASN A 201 -15.81 7.31 -16.73
CA ASN A 201 -16.00 6.05 -16.00
C ASN A 201 -14.91 5.95 -14.93
N LEU A 202 -15.14 6.64 -13.82
CA LEU A 202 -14.25 6.69 -12.67
C LEU A 202 -15.05 6.52 -11.38
N TYR A 203 -14.36 6.27 -10.28
CA TYR A 203 -14.90 6.41 -8.95
C TYR A 203 -15.59 7.78 -8.78
N GLY A 204 -16.84 7.77 -8.28
CA GLY A 204 -17.64 8.98 -8.11
C GLY A 204 -16.96 10.07 -7.25
N GLY A 205 -16.13 9.67 -6.28
CA GLY A 205 -15.30 10.60 -5.53
C GLY A 205 -14.25 11.31 -6.39
N SER A 206 -13.64 10.63 -7.37
CA SER A 206 -12.68 11.22 -8.30
C SER A 206 -13.37 12.12 -9.33
N LEU A 207 -14.56 11.74 -9.82
CA LEU A 207 -15.39 12.64 -10.64
C LEU A 207 -15.69 13.96 -9.93
N THR A 208 -16.03 13.89 -8.65
CA THR A 208 -16.27 15.06 -7.79
C THR A 208 -14.98 15.85 -7.55
N GLN A 209 -13.88 15.17 -7.24
CA GLN A 209 -12.58 15.80 -7.01
C GLN A 209 -12.12 16.58 -8.24
N PHE A 210 -12.15 15.96 -9.41
CA PHE A 210 -11.67 16.56 -10.66
C PHE A 210 -12.64 17.59 -11.23
N GLY A 211 -13.95 17.33 -11.11
CA GLY A 211 -15.00 18.18 -11.68
C GLY A 211 -15.38 19.39 -10.84
N LEU A 212 -15.18 19.35 -9.52
CA LEU A 212 -15.58 20.42 -8.59
C LEU A 212 -14.42 20.94 -7.75
N SER A 213 -13.71 20.06 -7.02
CA SER A 213 -12.69 20.49 -6.06
C SER A 213 -11.48 21.12 -6.74
N PHE A 214 -10.97 20.49 -7.81
CA PHE A 214 -9.78 20.97 -8.54
C PHE A 214 -9.98 22.30 -9.27
N LYS A 215 -11.22 22.68 -9.58
CA LYS A 215 -11.52 24.02 -10.11
C LYS A 215 -11.07 25.14 -9.18
N LYS A 216 -11.08 24.91 -7.86
CA LYS A 216 -10.60 25.89 -6.86
C LYS A 216 -9.09 26.13 -6.94
N LEU A 217 -8.35 25.20 -7.55
CA LEU A 217 -6.91 25.30 -7.79
C LEU A 217 -6.59 25.87 -9.20
N GLY A 218 -7.63 26.23 -9.95
CA GLY A 218 -7.49 26.72 -11.33
C GLY A 218 -7.25 25.61 -12.35
N TRP A 219 -7.42 24.34 -11.99
CA TRP A 219 -7.26 23.21 -12.90
C TRP A 219 -8.60 22.81 -13.53
N LYS A 220 -8.56 22.43 -14.80
CA LYS A 220 -9.76 22.01 -15.54
C LYS A 220 -9.63 20.57 -16.05
N CYS A 221 -10.61 19.76 -15.69
CA CYS A 221 -10.76 18.40 -16.20
C CYS A 221 -11.76 18.38 -17.37
N HIS A 222 -11.40 17.72 -18.46
CA HIS A 222 -12.29 17.37 -19.56
C HIS A 222 -12.65 15.89 -19.44
N PHE A 223 -13.92 15.59 -19.13
CA PHE A 223 -14.39 14.21 -19.04
C PHE A 223 -14.78 13.67 -20.42
N VAL A 224 -14.34 12.46 -20.74
CA VAL A 224 -14.64 11.79 -22.00
C VAL A 224 -15.11 10.37 -21.80
N ASP A 225 -15.88 9.86 -22.77
CA ASP A 225 -16.22 8.44 -22.82
C ASP A 225 -15.02 7.60 -23.28
N PRO A 226 -14.51 6.65 -22.46
CA PRO A 226 -13.35 5.86 -22.83
C PRO A 226 -13.64 4.73 -23.85
N ASP A 227 -14.91 4.41 -24.14
CA ASP A 227 -15.27 3.31 -25.06
C ASP A 227 -14.84 3.59 -26.51
N ASP A 228 -14.80 4.87 -26.89
CA ASP A 228 -14.08 5.35 -28.07
C ASP A 228 -12.82 6.09 -27.63
N PRO A 229 -11.63 5.44 -27.69
CA PRO A 229 -10.36 6.09 -27.36
C PRO A 229 -10.10 7.38 -28.16
N GLY A 230 -10.69 7.52 -29.35
CA GLY A 230 -10.62 8.75 -30.14
C GLY A 230 -11.17 9.98 -29.43
N ASN A 231 -12.07 9.81 -28.45
CA ASN A 231 -12.56 10.91 -27.62
C ASN A 231 -11.44 11.61 -26.83
N PHE A 232 -10.45 10.86 -26.33
CA PHE A 232 -9.31 11.45 -25.63
C PHE A 232 -8.58 12.42 -26.54
N ARG A 233 -8.24 11.99 -27.77
CA ARG A 233 -7.56 12.83 -28.76
C ARG A 233 -8.36 14.10 -29.08
N ARG A 234 -9.67 13.99 -29.23
CA ARG A 234 -10.56 15.14 -29.53
C ARG A 234 -10.67 16.15 -28.39
N ALA A 235 -10.52 15.71 -27.15
CA ALA A 235 -10.61 16.58 -25.97
C ALA A 235 -9.29 17.27 -25.61
N LEU A 236 -8.16 16.85 -26.21
CA LEU A 236 -6.86 17.46 -25.94
C LEU A 236 -6.82 18.92 -26.39
N THR A 237 -6.23 19.76 -25.53
CA THR A 237 -5.89 21.15 -25.82
C THR A 237 -4.38 21.35 -25.62
N PRO A 238 -3.79 22.45 -26.11
CA PRO A 238 -2.37 22.75 -25.85
C PRO A 238 -2.03 22.83 -24.35
N LYS A 239 -3.02 23.12 -23.50
CA LYS A 239 -2.89 23.23 -22.05
C LYS A 239 -3.03 21.89 -21.31
N CYS A 240 -3.40 20.82 -22.01
CA CYS A 240 -3.47 19.50 -21.41
C CYS A 240 -2.08 19.04 -20.96
N LYS A 241 -2.00 18.52 -19.74
CA LYS A 241 -0.75 18.01 -19.13
C LYS A 241 -0.79 16.53 -18.78
N ALA A 242 -1.94 15.87 -18.82
CA ALA A 242 -2.06 14.44 -18.56
C ALA A 242 -3.38 13.88 -19.09
N ILE A 243 -3.42 12.55 -19.24
CA ILE A 243 -4.65 11.76 -19.37
C ILE A 243 -4.80 10.88 -18.12
N PHE A 244 -6.01 10.78 -17.56
CA PHE A 244 -6.31 9.94 -16.40
C PHE A 244 -7.40 8.91 -16.71
N VAL A 245 -7.14 7.63 -16.39
CA VAL A 245 -8.11 6.53 -16.53
C VAL A 245 -8.07 5.57 -15.34
N GLU A 246 -9.15 4.83 -15.13
CA GLU A 246 -9.14 3.59 -14.34
C GLU A 246 -9.03 2.42 -15.33
N ASN A 247 -8.14 1.44 -15.10
CA ASN A 247 -8.03 0.32 -16.03
C ASN A 247 -9.23 -0.63 -15.97
N LEU A 248 -9.73 -0.87 -14.76
CA LEU A 248 -10.92 -1.62 -14.42
C LEU A 248 -11.78 -0.64 -13.64
N ALA A 249 -12.79 -0.06 -14.28
CA ALA A 249 -13.49 1.10 -13.75
C ALA A 249 -14.67 0.71 -12.84
N ASN A 250 -14.80 1.45 -11.75
CA ASN A 250 -15.95 1.39 -10.83
C ASN A 250 -17.13 2.18 -11.42
N PRO A 251 -18.40 1.74 -11.27
CA PRO A 251 -18.88 0.49 -10.68
C PRO A 251 -19.03 -0.68 -11.66
N GLY A 252 -18.96 -0.42 -12.96
CA GLY A 252 -19.33 -1.39 -14.00
C GLY A 252 -18.35 -2.53 -14.24
N GLY A 253 -17.15 -2.52 -13.64
CA GLY A 253 -16.12 -3.54 -13.88
C GLY A 253 -15.69 -3.58 -15.36
N ILE A 254 -15.70 -2.42 -16.01
CA ILE A 254 -15.39 -2.25 -17.43
C ILE A 254 -13.90 -2.01 -17.64
N ILE A 255 -13.38 -2.32 -18.83
CA ILE A 255 -11.94 -2.25 -19.09
C ILE A 255 -11.62 -1.23 -20.16
N VAL A 256 -10.67 -0.34 -19.86
CA VAL A 256 -10.17 0.67 -20.79
C VAL A 256 -9.03 0.11 -21.65
N ASP A 257 -8.96 0.51 -22.92
CA ASP A 257 -7.88 0.15 -23.83
C ASP A 257 -6.59 0.94 -23.52
N ILE A 258 -5.86 0.53 -22.49
CA ILE A 258 -4.70 1.25 -21.92
C ILE A 258 -3.66 1.59 -23.00
N GLU A 259 -3.31 0.62 -23.86
CA GLU A 259 -2.28 0.79 -24.88
C GLU A 259 -2.66 1.90 -25.88
N LYS A 260 -3.91 1.93 -26.34
CA LYS A 260 -4.37 2.98 -27.26
C LYS A 260 -4.40 4.36 -26.60
N VAL A 261 -4.83 4.43 -25.34
CA VAL A 261 -4.85 5.71 -24.61
C VAL A 261 -3.43 6.20 -24.33
N ALA A 262 -2.50 5.29 -24.00
CA ALA A 262 -1.08 5.61 -23.82
C ALA A 262 -0.47 6.19 -25.10
N GLN A 263 -0.73 5.54 -26.25
CA GLN A 263 -0.29 6.05 -27.55
C GLN A 263 -0.82 7.48 -27.81
N ILE A 264 -2.10 7.74 -27.53
CA ILE A 264 -2.69 9.09 -27.67
C ILE A 264 -2.00 10.11 -26.75
N ALA A 265 -1.73 9.72 -25.50
CA ALA A 265 -1.05 10.59 -24.53
C ALA A 265 0.37 10.95 -25.02
N HIS A 266 1.14 9.95 -25.46
CA HIS A 266 2.51 10.13 -25.92
C HIS A 266 2.60 10.88 -27.25
N GLU A 267 1.68 10.68 -28.19
CA GLU A 267 1.56 11.50 -29.41
C GLU A 267 1.34 12.98 -29.09
N ALA A 268 0.73 13.29 -27.95
CA ALA A 268 0.52 14.66 -27.46
C ALA A 268 1.62 15.16 -26.51
N GLY A 269 2.65 14.34 -26.23
CA GLY A 269 3.74 14.66 -25.32
C GLY A 269 3.31 14.82 -23.86
N ILE A 270 2.30 14.06 -23.41
CA ILE A 270 1.81 14.07 -22.02
C ILE A 270 1.75 12.66 -21.43
N PRO A 271 1.88 12.50 -20.10
CA PRO A 271 1.80 11.21 -19.45
C PRO A 271 0.37 10.65 -19.41
N LEU A 272 0.28 9.32 -19.47
CA LEU A 272 -0.88 8.57 -19.04
C LEU A 272 -0.76 8.19 -17.55
N ILE A 273 -1.78 8.59 -16.79
CA ILE A 273 -1.97 8.21 -15.38
C ILE A 273 -3.06 7.14 -15.30
N VAL A 274 -2.76 6.00 -14.68
CA VAL A 274 -3.70 4.90 -14.49
C VAL A 274 -3.97 4.66 -13.02
N ASP A 275 -5.22 4.79 -12.59
CA ASP A 275 -5.66 4.25 -11.30
C ASP A 275 -5.88 2.74 -11.46
N ASN A 276 -5.02 1.98 -10.78
CA ASN A 276 -4.97 0.51 -10.87
C ASN A 276 -5.57 -0.16 -9.63
N THR A 277 -6.40 0.56 -8.86
CA THR A 277 -6.93 0.10 -7.56
C THR A 277 -7.70 -1.22 -7.65
N LEU A 278 -8.57 -1.41 -8.65
CA LEU A 278 -9.42 -2.60 -8.74
C LEU A 278 -8.69 -3.82 -9.29
N ALA A 279 -7.83 -3.62 -10.29
CA ALA A 279 -7.07 -4.73 -10.87
C ALA A 279 -5.90 -5.12 -9.97
N THR A 280 -5.31 -4.17 -9.24
CA THR A 280 -4.07 -4.34 -8.46
C THR A 280 -2.87 -4.69 -9.36
N PRO A 281 -1.61 -4.56 -8.90
CA PRO A 281 -0.46 -5.01 -9.68
C PRO A 281 -0.47 -6.53 -9.97
N TYR A 282 -1.34 -7.31 -9.32
CA TYR A 282 -1.45 -8.74 -9.53
C TYR A 282 -2.20 -9.11 -10.81
N LEU A 283 -3.29 -8.41 -11.14
CA LEU A 283 -4.08 -8.70 -12.34
C LEU A 283 -3.61 -7.90 -13.56
N CYS A 284 -3.15 -6.66 -13.36
CA CYS A 284 -2.66 -5.80 -14.43
C CYS A 284 -1.48 -4.96 -13.95
N ARG A 285 -0.43 -4.85 -14.78
CA ARG A 285 0.67 -3.89 -14.59
C ARG A 285 0.61 -2.83 -15.71
N PRO A 286 0.00 -1.66 -15.50
CA PRO A 286 -0.23 -0.68 -16.56
C PRO A 286 1.03 -0.17 -17.25
N PHE A 287 2.19 -0.20 -16.56
CA PHE A 287 3.48 0.17 -17.16
C PHE A 287 3.93 -0.75 -18.30
N GLU A 288 3.40 -1.97 -18.39
CA GLU A 288 3.62 -2.88 -19.53
C GLU A 288 2.83 -2.45 -20.77
N TRP A 289 1.85 -1.55 -20.59
CA TRP A 289 0.93 -1.08 -21.61
C TRP A 289 1.06 0.42 -21.89
N GLY A 290 2.17 1.04 -21.48
CA GLY A 290 2.51 2.43 -21.80
C GLY A 290 2.03 3.48 -20.80
N ALA A 291 1.49 3.08 -19.63
CA ALA A 291 1.27 4.05 -18.56
C ALA A 291 2.59 4.65 -18.05
N ASP A 292 2.55 5.89 -17.58
CA ASP A 292 3.73 6.60 -17.07
C ASP A 292 3.71 6.73 -15.55
N ILE A 293 2.51 6.91 -14.99
CA ILE A 293 2.22 6.98 -13.57
C ILE A 293 1.08 6.03 -13.25
N VAL A 294 1.21 5.28 -12.15
CA VAL A 294 0.13 4.47 -11.58
C VAL A 294 -0.23 4.97 -10.20
N CYS A 295 -1.51 5.01 -9.85
CA CYS A 295 -1.94 5.23 -8.48
C CYS A 295 -2.86 4.15 -7.96
N HIS A 296 -2.90 4.02 -6.64
CA HIS A 296 -3.81 3.14 -5.94
C HIS A 296 -4.44 3.83 -4.74
N SER A 297 -5.67 3.45 -4.44
CA SER A 297 -6.18 3.45 -3.08
C SER A 297 -5.74 2.16 -2.38
N THR A 298 -4.70 2.23 -1.56
CA THR A 298 -4.20 1.05 -0.82
C THR A 298 -5.25 0.51 0.17
N THR A 299 -6.22 1.35 0.52
CA THR A 299 -7.42 1.04 1.31
C THR A 299 -8.18 -0.19 0.83
N LYS A 300 -8.15 -0.48 -0.47
CA LYS A 300 -8.97 -1.53 -1.10
C LYS A 300 -8.20 -2.85 -1.09
N PHE A 301 -8.06 -3.51 -2.24
CA PHE A 301 -7.49 -4.85 -2.34
C PHE A 301 -6.03 -4.97 -1.86
N LEU A 302 -5.23 -3.90 -1.91
CA LEU A 302 -3.84 -3.93 -1.41
C LEU A 302 -3.80 -4.20 0.10
N SER A 303 -4.55 -3.44 0.90
CA SER A 303 -4.75 -3.75 2.33
C SER A 303 -5.63 -4.98 2.50
N GLY A 304 -6.79 -5.03 1.85
CA GLY A 304 -7.65 -6.21 1.73
C GLY A 304 -8.57 -6.52 2.91
N HIS A 305 -8.45 -5.81 4.03
CA HIS A 305 -9.06 -6.21 5.31
C HIS A 305 -9.94 -5.13 5.96
N GLY A 306 -10.24 -4.06 5.23
CA GLY A 306 -11.22 -3.05 5.67
C GLY A 306 -10.79 -2.14 6.83
N HIS A 307 -9.52 -2.11 7.22
CA HIS A 307 -9.06 -1.42 8.44
C HIS A 307 -8.02 -0.31 8.24
N SER A 308 -7.45 -0.14 7.05
CA SER A 308 -6.37 0.84 6.83
C SER A 308 -6.62 1.71 5.63
N LEU A 309 -6.83 3.01 5.86
CA LEU A 309 -6.93 4.01 4.81
C LEU A 309 -5.53 4.40 4.31
N GLY A 310 -5.37 4.47 3.00
CA GLY A 310 -4.12 4.90 2.37
C GLY A 310 -4.23 5.01 0.85
N GLY A 311 -3.20 5.58 0.26
CA GLY A 311 -2.97 5.63 -1.18
C GLY A 311 -1.48 5.61 -1.49
N VAL A 312 -1.15 5.38 -2.76
CA VAL A 312 0.23 5.41 -3.23
C VAL A 312 0.26 5.80 -4.71
N VAL A 313 1.28 6.59 -5.07
CA VAL A 313 1.62 6.95 -6.44
C VAL A 313 2.92 6.25 -6.81
N VAL A 314 3.00 5.70 -8.02
CA VAL A 314 4.18 5.02 -8.56
C VAL A 314 4.56 5.66 -9.89
N GLU A 315 5.83 5.99 -10.06
CA GLU A 315 6.40 6.49 -11.31
C GLU A 315 7.09 5.36 -12.06
N SER A 316 6.90 5.28 -13.38
CA SER A 316 7.56 4.27 -14.24
C SER A 316 9.05 4.52 -14.44
N GLY A 317 9.45 5.80 -14.42
CA GLY A 317 10.78 6.28 -14.81
C GLY A 317 11.07 6.27 -16.32
N ARG A 318 10.02 6.11 -17.14
CA ARG A 318 10.17 6.03 -18.62
C ARG A 318 9.74 7.30 -19.34
N PHE A 319 8.89 8.11 -18.72
CA PHE A 319 8.44 9.36 -19.31
C PHE A 319 9.54 10.41 -19.21
N ASP A 320 9.87 11.04 -20.34
CA ASP A 320 10.86 12.10 -20.37
C ASP A 320 10.20 13.44 -20.02
N TRP A 321 10.47 13.90 -18.80
CA TRP A 321 9.93 15.15 -18.28
C TRP A 321 10.61 16.40 -18.86
N SER A 322 11.71 16.25 -19.60
CA SER A 322 12.41 17.37 -20.27
C SER A 322 11.89 17.69 -21.67
N GLN A 323 10.84 17.01 -22.13
CA GLN A 323 10.28 17.23 -23.47
C GLN A 323 9.66 18.63 -23.60
N GLY A 324 10.43 19.55 -24.17
CA GLY A 324 10.07 20.96 -24.33
C GLY A 324 9.79 21.65 -22.99
N ASP A 325 9.09 22.78 -23.04
CA ASP A 325 8.79 23.59 -21.83
C ASP A 325 7.46 23.18 -21.16
N ARG A 326 7.03 21.91 -21.34
CA ARG A 326 5.68 21.48 -20.94
C ARG A 326 5.55 21.24 -19.44
N PHE A 327 6.61 20.80 -18.76
CA PHE A 327 6.59 20.47 -17.33
C PHE A 327 7.58 21.33 -16.54
N PRO A 328 7.33 22.67 -16.45
CA PRO A 328 8.23 23.58 -15.73
C PRO A 328 8.35 23.21 -14.25
N SER A 329 7.32 22.59 -13.67
CA SER A 329 7.40 22.09 -12.29
C SER A 329 8.57 21.11 -12.09
N LEU A 330 8.98 20.35 -13.10
CA LEU A 330 10.08 19.37 -12.98
C LEU A 330 11.41 19.88 -13.54
N THR A 331 11.38 20.84 -14.47
CA THR A 331 12.54 21.28 -15.25
C THR A 331 13.08 22.64 -14.83
N ASP A 332 12.24 23.55 -14.31
CA ASP A 332 12.67 24.87 -13.85
C ASP A 332 13.31 24.84 -12.44
N PRO A 333 14.13 25.85 -12.10
CA PRO A 333 14.72 25.95 -10.77
C PRO A 333 13.65 26.08 -9.69
N GLU A 334 13.71 25.24 -8.66
CA GLU A 334 12.79 25.28 -7.51
C GLU A 334 13.32 26.26 -6.44
N PRO A 335 12.66 27.41 -6.19
CA PRO A 335 13.13 28.38 -5.21
C PRO A 335 13.16 27.81 -3.79
N ALA A 336 12.22 26.92 -3.45
CA ALA A 336 12.17 26.29 -2.12
C ALA A 336 13.32 25.30 -1.87
N TYR A 337 14.11 24.98 -2.90
CA TYR A 337 15.27 24.09 -2.85
C TYR A 337 16.49 24.75 -3.53
N HIS A 338 16.67 26.06 -3.32
CA HIS A 338 17.88 26.81 -3.74
C HIS A 338 18.21 26.71 -5.24
N GLY A 339 17.17 26.62 -6.08
CA GLY A 339 17.32 26.56 -7.55
C GLY A 339 17.59 25.16 -8.10
N LEU A 340 17.44 24.11 -7.28
CA LEU A 340 17.48 22.71 -7.72
C LEU A 340 16.50 22.47 -8.88
N ARG A 341 16.94 21.72 -9.90
CA ARG A 341 16.10 21.29 -11.03
C ARG A 341 15.82 19.80 -10.90
N PHE A 342 14.60 19.44 -10.50
CA PHE A 342 14.29 18.05 -10.12
C PHE A 342 14.64 17.03 -11.22
N PHE A 343 14.31 17.30 -12.48
CA PHE A 343 14.62 16.35 -13.55
C PHE A 343 16.12 16.23 -13.83
N GLU A 344 16.86 17.34 -13.81
CA GLU A 344 18.32 17.32 -14.00
C GLU A 344 19.03 16.53 -12.89
N ASN A 345 18.57 16.71 -11.64
CA ASN A 345 19.22 16.09 -10.48
C ASN A 345 18.81 14.63 -10.23
N PHE A 346 17.57 14.24 -10.54
CA PHE A 346 17.03 12.93 -10.18
C PHE A 346 16.61 12.07 -11.37
N GLY A 347 16.58 12.60 -12.59
CA GLY A 347 16.29 11.84 -13.81
C GLY A 347 15.01 11.01 -13.74
N ASP A 348 15.17 9.68 -13.77
CA ASP A 348 14.08 8.70 -13.89
C ASP A 348 13.18 8.55 -12.65
N PHE A 349 13.45 9.29 -11.57
CA PHE A 349 12.58 9.36 -10.38
C PHE A 349 12.33 10.81 -9.92
N ALA A 350 12.42 11.77 -10.85
CA ALA A 350 12.25 13.18 -10.56
C ALA A 350 10.82 13.53 -10.12
N PHE A 351 9.79 12.93 -10.74
CA PHE A 351 8.41 13.23 -10.38
C PHE A 351 8.10 12.76 -8.96
N THR A 352 8.48 11.54 -8.59
CA THR A 352 8.28 11.03 -7.22
C THR A 352 9.08 11.82 -6.19
N THR A 353 10.30 12.24 -6.53
CA THR A 353 11.10 13.11 -5.64
C THR A 353 10.41 14.46 -5.43
N LYS A 354 9.91 15.10 -6.48
CA LYS A 354 9.16 16.36 -6.35
C LYS A 354 7.84 16.18 -5.61
N ALA A 355 7.09 15.12 -5.90
CA ALA A 355 5.85 14.80 -5.19
C ALA A 355 6.08 14.64 -3.68
N ARG A 356 7.20 14.03 -3.26
CA ARG A 356 7.57 13.95 -1.85
C ARG A 356 8.05 15.28 -1.28
N ALA A 357 9.00 15.92 -1.97
CA ALA A 357 9.73 17.08 -1.48
C ALA A 357 8.88 18.36 -1.46
N VAL A 358 7.86 18.45 -2.31
CA VAL A 358 6.99 19.63 -2.43
C VAL A 358 5.56 19.27 -2.07
N ALA A 359 4.89 18.44 -2.87
CA ALA A 359 3.45 18.21 -2.71
C ALA A 359 3.09 17.57 -1.35
N LEU A 360 3.77 16.48 -0.97
CA LEU A 360 3.56 15.80 0.30
C LEU A 360 4.06 16.66 1.48
N ARG A 361 5.21 17.32 1.32
CA ARG A 361 5.75 18.23 2.34
C ARG A 361 4.74 19.33 2.68
N ASP A 362 4.24 20.03 1.68
CA ASP A 362 3.57 21.31 1.89
C ASP A 362 2.08 21.13 2.20
N PHE A 363 1.43 20.08 1.66
CA PHE A 363 0.02 19.78 1.96
C PHE A 363 -0.17 18.73 3.05
N GLY A 364 0.85 17.92 3.33
CA GLY A 364 0.87 16.98 4.45
C GLY A 364 -0.15 15.82 4.45
N PRO A 365 -0.66 15.27 3.31
CA PRO A 365 -1.50 14.08 3.37
C PRO A 365 -0.65 12.81 3.58
N THR A 366 0.07 12.74 4.69
CA THR A 366 1.02 11.67 5.03
C THR A 366 0.31 10.41 5.52
N LEU A 367 0.78 9.25 5.05
CA LEU A 367 0.34 7.95 5.55
C LEU A 367 0.91 7.66 6.95
N SER A 368 0.08 7.12 7.86
CA SER A 368 0.55 6.71 9.18
C SER A 368 1.42 5.44 9.10
N PRO A 369 2.48 5.30 9.93
CA PRO A 369 3.31 4.09 9.95
C PRO A 369 2.51 2.83 10.30
N MET A 370 1.50 2.94 11.17
CA MET A 370 0.58 1.86 11.48
C MET A 370 -0.23 1.40 10.26
N ASN A 371 -0.81 2.33 9.48
CA ASN A 371 -1.55 1.97 8.27
C ASN A 371 -0.61 1.38 7.20
N ALA A 372 0.62 1.87 7.11
CA ALA A 372 1.62 1.31 6.21
C ALA A 372 1.96 -0.13 6.58
N PHE A 373 2.23 -0.42 7.87
CA PHE A 373 2.47 -1.76 8.38
C PHE A 373 1.30 -2.72 8.08
N LEU A 374 0.08 -2.29 8.37
CA LEU A 374 -1.13 -3.07 8.10
C LEU A 374 -1.34 -3.34 6.60
N THR A 375 -0.98 -2.37 5.74
CA THR A 375 -1.03 -2.54 4.29
C THR A 375 0.05 -3.51 3.80
N ILE A 376 1.28 -3.41 4.32
CA ILE A 376 2.40 -4.35 4.05
C ILE A 376 1.93 -5.79 4.30
N THR A 377 1.35 -6.05 5.47
CA THR A 377 0.83 -7.39 5.83
C THR A 377 -0.29 -7.84 4.88
N GLY A 378 -1.18 -6.92 4.49
CA GLY A 378 -2.19 -7.20 3.47
C GLY A 378 -1.58 -7.62 2.14
N VAL A 379 -0.58 -6.89 1.65
CA VAL A 379 0.08 -7.12 0.36
C VAL A 379 0.75 -8.49 0.27
N GLU A 380 1.28 -9.02 1.38
CA GLU A 380 1.91 -10.35 1.41
C GLU A 380 0.96 -11.47 0.95
N THR A 381 -0.35 -11.31 1.20
CA THR A 381 -1.39 -12.27 0.80
C THR A 381 -2.18 -11.84 -0.42
N LEU A 382 -1.79 -10.73 -1.09
CA LEU A 382 -2.54 -10.15 -2.20
C LEU A 382 -2.85 -11.17 -3.31
N HIS A 383 -1.84 -11.93 -3.74
CA HIS A 383 -1.98 -12.93 -4.80
C HIS A 383 -3.03 -14.01 -4.45
N LEU A 384 -2.95 -14.58 -3.24
CA LEU A 384 -3.91 -15.59 -2.76
C LEU A 384 -5.34 -15.04 -2.68
N ARG A 385 -5.48 -13.82 -2.15
CA ARG A 385 -6.78 -13.16 -2.00
C ARG A 385 -7.37 -12.84 -3.37
N MET A 386 -6.58 -12.29 -4.28
CA MET A 386 -7.06 -11.92 -5.62
C MET A 386 -7.48 -13.14 -6.44
N ASP A 387 -6.75 -14.26 -6.37
CA ASP A 387 -7.17 -15.51 -7.02
C ASP A 387 -8.56 -15.95 -6.53
N ARG A 388 -8.79 -15.93 -5.21
CA ARG A 388 -10.08 -16.30 -4.61
C ARG A 388 -11.19 -15.29 -4.93
N HIS A 389 -10.91 -13.99 -4.83
CA HIS A 389 -11.84 -12.92 -5.17
C HIS A 389 -12.33 -13.07 -6.62
N VAL A 390 -11.41 -13.28 -7.56
CA VAL A 390 -11.73 -13.44 -8.99
C VAL A 390 -12.53 -14.72 -9.24
N ALA A 391 -12.10 -15.85 -8.65
CA ALA A 391 -12.81 -17.12 -8.80
C ALA A 391 -14.26 -17.02 -8.30
N ASN A 392 -14.45 -16.48 -7.09
CA ASN A 392 -15.78 -16.27 -6.52
C ASN A 392 -16.61 -15.32 -7.38
N ALA A 393 -16.02 -14.20 -7.82
CA ALA A 393 -16.74 -13.20 -8.61
C ALA A 393 -17.23 -13.76 -9.94
N ARG A 394 -16.42 -14.60 -10.60
CA ARG A 394 -16.83 -15.29 -11.82
C ARG A 394 -18.03 -16.20 -11.56
N THR A 395 -17.97 -17.06 -10.55
CA THR A 395 -19.06 -17.99 -10.22
C THR A 395 -20.36 -17.24 -9.89
N VAL A 396 -20.28 -16.19 -9.08
CA VAL A 396 -21.45 -15.37 -8.71
C VAL A 396 -22.01 -14.62 -9.93
N ALA A 397 -21.15 -14.06 -10.78
CA ALA A 397 -21.61 -13.37 -12.00
C ALA A 397 -22.30 -14.32 -12.99
N GLU A 398 -21.77 -15.54 -13.16
CA GLU A 398 -22.36 -16.59 -14.01
C GLU A 398 -23.74 -17.03 -13.46
N PHE A 399 -23.87 -17.19 -12.16
CA PHE A 399 -25.17 -17.45 -11.49
C PHE A 399 -26.18 -16.32 -11.74
N LEU A 400 -25.79 -15.07 -11.47
CA LEU A 400 -26.68 -13.91 -11.64
C LEU A 400 -27.09 -13.72 -13.10
N ALA A 401 -26.22 -14.01 -14.07
CA ALA A 401 -26.52 -13.90 -15.49
C ALA A 401 -27.64 -14.85 -15.95
N GLN A 402 -27.88 -15.93 -15.21
CA GLN A 402 -28.93 -16.92 -15.50
C GLN A 402 -30.16 -16.76 -14.61
N HIS A 403 -30.12 -15.90 -13.59
CA HIS A 403 -31.15 -15.80 -12.59
C HIS A 403 -32.41 -15.07 -13.10
N PRO A 404 -33.64 -15.60 -12.93
CA PRO A 404 -34.84 -15.04 -13.54
C PRO A 404 -35.22 -13.64 -13.04
N LYS A 405 -34.77 -13.24 -11.85
CA LYS A 405 -34.97 -11.88 -11.28
C LYS A 405 -33.89 -10.87 -11.67
N VAL A 406 -32.88 -11.27 -12.45
CA VAL A 406 -31.80 -10.39 -12.91
C VAL A 406 -32.04 -10.06 -14.39
N ALA A 407 -31.94 -8.78 -14.73
CA ALA A 407 -32.15 -8.28 -16.10
C ALA A 407 -30.86 -8.32 -16.93
N TRP A 408 -29.73 -8.00 -16.31
CA TRP A 408 -28.41 -7.94 -16.96
C TRP A 408 -27.30 -8.02 -15.92
N VAL A 409 -26.09 -8.40 -16.34
CA VAL A 409 -24.87 -8.40 -15.52
C VAL A 409 -23.75 -7.69 -16.28
N SER A 410 -23.09 -6.71 -15.65
CA SER A 410 -21.93 -6.01 -16.20
C SER A 410 -20.67 -6.50 -15.50
N TYR A 411 -20.06 -7.56 -16.03
CA TYR A 411 -18.79 -8.11 -15.57
C TYR A 411 -17.91 -8.43 -16.78
N ALA A 412 -16.71 -7.84 -16.88
CA ALA A 412 -15.82 -8.05 -18.02
C ALA A 412 -15.29 -9.49 -18.14
N GLY A 413 -15.46 -10.32 -17.11
CA GLY A 413 -15.12 -11.75 -17.15
C GLY A 413 -16.15 -12.64 -17.86
N LEU A 414 -17.36 -12.16 -18.13
CA LEU A 414 -18.37 -12.89 -18.90
C LEU A 414 -18.09 -12.80 -20.40
N GLU A 415 -18.23 -13.90 -21.13
CA GLU A 415 -18.02 -13.94 -22.59
C GLU A 415 -18.99 -13.04 -23.37
N SER A 416 -20.19 -12.81 -22.81
CA SER A 416 -21.19 -11.89 -23.37
C SER A 416 -20.82 -10.42 -23.20
N SER A 417 -19.80 -10.10 -22.38
CA SER A 417 -19.40 -8.72 -22.13
C SER A 417 -18.66 -8.15 -23.34
N PRO A 418 -18.98 -6.91 -23.77
CA PRO A 418 -18.22 -6.24 -24.82
C PRO A 418 -16.75 -6.01 -24.43
N TYR A 419 -16.44 -6.03 -23.13
CA TYR A 419 -15.09 -5.85 -22.60
C TYR A 419 -14.30 -7.16 -22.46
N TYR A 420 -14.90 -8.33 -22.74
CA TYR A 420 -14.24 -9.63 -22.60
C TYR A 420 -12.91 -9.72 -23.37
N PRO A 421 -12.79 -9.23 -24.63
CA PRO A 421 -11.50 -9.24 -25.34
C PRO A 421 -10.43 -8.40 -24.64
N LEU A 422 -10.80 -7.23 -24.11
CA LEU A 422 -9.88 -6.37 -23.35
C LEU A 422 -9.51 -7.01 -22.01
N ALA A 423 -10.43 -7.71 -21.36
CA ALA A 423 -10.17 -8.46 -20.14
C ALA A 423 -9.11 -9.54 -20.36
N ARG A 424 -9.25 -10.32 -21.43
CA ARG A 424 -8.28 -11.35 -21.81
C ARG A 424 -6.90 -10.79 -22.11
N LYS A 425 -6.82 -9.54 -22.62
CA LYS A 425 -5.57 -8.84 -22.91
C LYS A 425 -4.92 -8.26 -21.65
N TYR A 426 -5.64 -7.45 -20.89
CA TYR A 426 -5.06 -6.61 -19.82
C TYR A 426 -5.09 -7.24 -18.43
N VAL A 427 -6.03 -8.15 -18.18
CA VAL A 427 -6.21 -8.84 -16.88
C VAL A 427 -6.38 -10.35 -17.09
N PRO A 428 -5.37 -11.05 -17.67
CA PRO A 428 -5.50 -12.45 -18.06
C PRO A 428 -5.76 -13.41 -16.89
N LYS A 429 -5.47 -12.99 -15.65
CA LYS A 429 -5.77 -13.73 -14.42
C LYS A 429 -7.23 -13.60 -13.97
N GLY A 430 -8.00 -12.67 -14.56
CA GLY A 430 -9.44 -12.47 -14.39
C GLY A 430 -9.84 -11.03 -14.11
N ALA A 431 -11.11 -10.70 -14.34
CA ALA A 431 -11.64 -9.34 -14.42
C ALA A 431 -11.95 -8.69 -13.05
N GLY A 432 -11.15 -8.98 -12.03
CA GLY A 432 -11.37 -8.49 -10.68
C GLY A 432 -12.64 -9.07 -10.03
N ALA A 433 -13.11 -8.38 -8.97
CA ALA A 433 -14.18 -8.87 -8.11
C ALA A 433 -15.27 -7.83 -7.77
N VAL A 434 -15.29 -6.73 -8.53
CA VAL A 434 -16.31 -5.68 -8.39
C VAL A 434 -17.05 -5.59 -9.71
N PHE A 435 -18.38 -5.70 -9.65
CA PHE A 435 -19.24 -5.63 -10.82
C PHE A 435 -20.65 -5.19 -10.44
N THR A 436 -21.48 -4.91 -11.44
CA THR A 436 -22.87 -4.53 -11.25
C THR A 436 -23.83 -5.48 -11.97
N PHE A 437 -25.07 -5.52 -11.50
CA PHE A 437 -26.16 -6.18 -12.19
C PHE A 437 -27.45 -5.37 -12.04
N GLY A 438 -28.39 -5.58 -12.96
CA GLY A 438 -29.72 -4.98 -12.92
C GLY A 438 -30.73 -5.92 -12.29
N VAL A 439 -31.36 -5.52 -11.19
CA VAL A 439 -32.45 -6.28 -10.57
C VAL A 439 -33.79 -5.92 -11.23
N LYS A 440 -34.57 -6.94 -11.61
CA LYS A 440 -35.94 -6.74 -12.12
C LYS A 440 -36.82 -6.21 -10.99
N GLY A 441 -37.73 -5.28 -11.32
CA GLY A 441 -38.51 -4.53 -10.34
C GLY A 441 -37.88 -3.19 -9.94
N GLY A 442 -36.68 -2.88 -10.42
CA GLY A 442 -36.07 -1.55 -10.30
C GLY A 442 -35.79 -1.13 -8.86
N TYR A 443 -36.07 0.14 -8.55
CA TYR A 443 -35.64 0.80 -7.31
C TYR A 443 -36.11 0.10 -6.03
N GLU A 444 -37.38 -0.29 -5.97
CA GLU A 444 -37.95 -0.96 -4.79
C GLU A 444 -37.38 -2.37 -4.62
N ALA A 445 -37.17 -3.10 -5.71
CA ALA A 445 -36.52 -4.40 -5.68
C ALA A 445 -35.05 -4.28 -5.25
N GLY A 446 -34.34 -3.24 -5.69
CA GLY A 446 -32.98 -2.92 -5.28
C GLY A 446 -32.86 -2.67 -3.78
N ILE A 447 -33.75 -1.86 -3.20
CA ILE A 447 -33.83 -1.65 -1.75
C ILE A 447 -34.11 -2.98 -1.05
N LYS A 448 -35.16 -3.70 -1.48
CA LYS A 448 -35.57 -4.93 -0.83
C LYS A 448 -34.46 -5.98 -0.83
N LEU A 449 -33.72 -6.09 -1.93
CA LEU A 449 -32.57 -6.99 -2.06
C LEU A 449 -31.48 -6.66 -1.04
N VAL A 450 -31.02 -5.41 -0.96
CA VAL A 450 -29.93 -5.03 -0.04
C VAL A 450 -30.33 -5.10 1.43
N GLU A 451 -31.62 -5.00 1.75
CA GLU A 451 -32.14 -5.20 3.11
C GLU A 451 -32.37 -6.68 3.46
N SER A 452 -32.44 -7.57 2.46
CA SER A 452 -32.78 -8.98 2.66
C SER A 452 -31.57 -9.91 2.74
N VAL A 453 -30.40 -9.49 2.22
CA VAL A 453 -29.15 -10.24 2.38
C VAL A 453 -28.77 -10.37 3.85
N ARG A 454 -28.13 -11.49 4.21
CA ARG A 454 -27.70 -11.79 5.59
C ARG A 454 -26.19 -11.95 5.70
N LEU A 455 -25.53 -12.32 4.62
CA LEU A 455 -24.08 -12.49 4.55
C LEU A 455 -23.41 -11.23 3.98
N PHE A 456 -23.95 -10.71 2.87
CA PHE A 456 -23.40 -9.50 2.27
C PHE A 456 -23.59 -8.29 3.19
N SER A 457 -22.52 -7.55 3.42
CA SER A 457 -22.58 -6.31 4.20
C SER A 457 -23.01 -5.14 3.32
N HIS A 458 -24.02 -4.38 3.75
CA HIS A 458 -24.49 -3.18 3.04
C HIS A 458 -23.64 -1.95 3.41
N LEU A 459 -22.64 -1.61 2.60
CA LEU A 459 -21.82 -0.40 2.77
C LEU A 459 -21.14 0.07 1.48
N ALA A 460 -20.65 1.32 1.50
CA ALA A 460 -20.01 1.97 0.36
C ALA A 460 -18.51 1.64 0.17
N ASN A 461 -18.02 0.48 0.65
CA ASN A 461 -16.64 0.01 0.47
C ASN A 461 -16.54 -1.07 -0.63
N ILE A 462 -15.31 -1.44 -1.03
CA ILE A 462 -14.97 -2.52 -1.96
C ILE A 462 -13.61 -3.14 -1.58
N GLY A 463 -13.34 -4.36 -2.04
CA GLY A 463 -12.03 -5.03 -1.89
C GLY A 463 -11.67 -5.44 -0.47
N ASP A 464 -12.68 -5.73 0.36
CA ASP A 464 -12.52 -6.39 1.66
C ASP A 464 -12.62 -7.91 1.48
N THR A 465 -12.03 -8.65 2.41
CA THR A 465 -12.27 -10.08 2.62
C THR A 465 -13.76 -10.46 2.73
N ARG A 466 -14.61 -9.56 3.26
CA ARG A 466 -16.07 -9.74 3.29
C ARG A 466 -16.72 -9.28 1.99
N SER A 467 -17.73 -10.01 1.56
CA SER A 467 -18.60 -9.64 0.46
C SER A 467 -19.49 -8.46 0.80
N LEU A 468 -19.52 -7.46 -0.08
CA LEU A 468 -20.20 -6.19 0.12
C LEU A 468 -21.21 -5.95 -0.98
N ILE A 469 -22.36 -5.38 -0.61
CA ILE A 469 -23.44 -5.04 -1.54
C ILE A 469 -23.82 -3.56 -1.36
N LEU A 470 -24.21 -2.92 -2.47
CA LEU A 470 -24.71 -1.56 -2.45
C LEU A 470 -25.72 -1.36 -3.57
N HIS A 471 -26.87 -0.74 -3.26
CA HIS A 471 -27.78 -0.19 -4.26
C HIS A 471 -27.54 1.32 -4.37
N PRO A 472 -26.79 1.80 -5.39
CA PRO A 472 -26.29 3.18 -5.41
C PRO A 472 -27.40 4.23 -5.44
N ALA A 473 -28.50 3.96 -6.16
CA ALA A 473 -29.62 4.89 -6.30
C ALA A 473 -30.28 5.25 -4.97
N SER A 474 -30.45 4.28 -4.05
CA SER A 474 -31.06 4.53 -2.74
C SER A 474 -30.07 4.98 -1.65
N THR A 475 -28.77 4.97 -1.96
CA THR A 475 -27.70 5.22 -0.98
C THR A 475 -26.84 6.42 -1.41
N THR A 476 -25.71 6.14 -2.03
CA THR A 476 -24.65 7.10 -2.39
C THR A 476 -25.09 8.16 -3.40
N HIS A 477 -26.08 7.85 -4.26
CA HIS A 477 -26.57 8.75 -5.31
C HIS A 477 -28.00 9.22 -5.04
N ARG A 478 -28.49 9.05 -3.80
CA ARG A 478 -29.85 9.45 -3.41
C ARG A 478 -30.12 10.94 -3.60
N GLN A 479 -29.09 11.79 -3.53
CA GLN A 479 -29.23 13.25 -3.70
C GLN A 479 -29.29 13.71 -5.16
N LEU A 480 -28.95 12.85 -6.12
CA LEU A 480 -29.01 13.16 -7.55
C LEU A 480 -30.43 13.01 -8.10
N SER A 481 -30.75 13.76 -9.16
CA SER A 481 -31.96 13.52 -9.95
C SER A 481 -31.88 12.18 -10.69
N ASP A 482 -33.01 11.63 -11.13
CA ASP A 482 -33.03 10.34 -11.82
C ASP A 482 -32.24 10.36 -13.13
N GLU A 483 -32.29 11.47 -13.88
CA GLU A 483 -31.46 11.66 -15.08
C GLU A 483 -29.96 11.65 -14.74
N GLN A 484 -29.56 12.32 -13.66
CA GLN A 484 -28.17 12.34 -13.19
C GLN A 484 -27.70 10.97 -12.71
N ARG A 485 -28.58 10.18 -12.08
CA ARG A 485 -28.30 8.81 -11.64
C ARG A 485 -28.07 7.89 -12.84
N LEU A 486 -28.90 7.98 -13.87
CA LEU A 486 -28.74 7.20 -15.10
C LEU A 486 -27.42 7.53 -15.79
N VAL A 487 -27.09 8.81 -15.92
CA VAL A 487 -25.81 9.26 -16.51
C VAL A 487 -24.60 8.76 -15.70
N ALA A 488 -24.73 8.67 -14.37
CA ALA A 488 -23.70 8.16 -13.48
C ALA A 488 -23.59 6.62 -13.44
N GLY A 489 -24.40 5.89 -14.22
CA GLY A 489 -24.45 4.43 -14.16
C GLY A 489 -25.01 3.88 -12.84
N ALA A 490 -25.76 4.71 -12.10
CA ALA A 490 -26.39 4.42 -10.82
C ALA A 490 -27.93 4.37 -10.98
N GLY A 491 -28.39 3.75 -12.07
CA GLY A 491 -29.80 3.58 -12.39
C GLY A 491 -30.59 2.89 -11.26
N PRO A 492 -31.94 3.00 -11.28
CA PRO A 492 -32.80 2.48 -10.22
C PRO A 492 -32.74 0.95 -10.07
N ASP A 493 -32.28 0.22 -11.07
CA ASP A 493 -32.13 -1.24 -11.05
C ASP A 493 -30.70 -1.68 -10.67
N VAL A 494 -29.74 -0.76 -10.58
CA VAL A 494 -28.31 -1.10 -10.47
C VAL A 494 -27.95 -1.51 -9.06
N VAL A 495 -27.44 -2.72 -8.89
CA VAL A 495 -26.81 -3.19 -7.65
C VAL A 495 -25.33 -3.46 -7.92
N ARG A 496 -24.45 -2.99 -7.03
CA ARG A 496 -23.02 -3.24 -7.07
C ARG A 496 -22.64 -4.30 -6.04
N LEU A 497 -21.85 -5.27 -6.47
CA LEU A 497 -21.22 -6.26 -5.61
C LEU A 497 -19.71 -6.04 -5.56
N SER A 498 -19.13 -6.25 -4.39
CA SER A 498 -17.70 -6.48 -4.19
C SER A 498 -17.57 -7.85 -3.54
N ILE A 499 -17.14 -8.84 -4.31
CA ILE A 499 -17.12 -10.23 -3.88
C ILE A 499 -15.90 -10.49 -3.00
N GLY A 500 -16.13 -11.06 -1.83
CA GLY A 500 -15.16 -11.42 -0.81
C GLY A 500 -14.56 -12.81 -0.98
N LEU A 501 -14.09 -13.37 0.12
CA LEU A 501 -13.36 -14.64 0.19
C LEU A 501 -14.16 -15.80 0.76
N GLU A 502 -15.46 -15.59 0.98
CA GLU A 502 -16.37 -16.63 1.48
C GLU A 502 -16.49 -17.82 0.51
N THR A 503 -17.15 -18.87 0.96
CA THR A 503 -17.57 -19.98 0.09
C THR A 503 -18.54 -19.45 -0.99
N ALA A 504 -18.27 -19.73 -2.26
CA ALA A 504 -19.07 -19.21 -3.37
C ALA A 504 -20.54 -19.65 -3.30
N GLU A 505 -20.80 -20.88 -2.88
CA GLU A 505 -22.14 -21.43 -2.72
C GLU A 505 -22.93 -20.70 -1.61
N ASP A 506 -22.28 -20.25 -0.54
CA ASP A 506 -22.93 -19.47 0.51
C ASP A 506 -23.31 -18.07 0.02
N LEU A 507 -22.45 -17.46 -0.81
CA LEU A 507 -22.74 -16.17 -1.47
C LEU A 507 -23.93 -16.28 -2.42
N ILE A 508 -23.96 -17.32 -3.24
CA ILE A 508 -25.05 -17.59 -4.18
C ILE A 508 -26.35 -17.82 -3.41
N ARG A 509 -26.34 -18.64 -2.35
CA ARG A 509 -27.53 -18.89 -1.53
C ARG A 509 -28.08 -17.61 -0.92
N ASP A 510 -27.22 -16.76 -0.34
CA ASP A 510 -27.65 -15.49 0.26
C ASP A 510 -28.29 -14.55 -0.78
N LEU A 511 -27.69 -14.46 -1.98
CA LEU A 511 -28.25 -13.66 -3.08
C LEU A 511 -29.55 -14.24 -3.63
N ASP A 512 -29.65 -15.57 -3.79
CA ASP A 512 -30.84 -16.26 -4.28
C ASP A 512 -32.04 -16.04 -3.34
N GLU A 513 -31.84 -16.26 -2.04
CA GLU A 513 -32.85 -16.02 -1.01
C GLU A 513 -33.29 -14.54 -0.98
N ALA A 514 -32.34 -13.61 -1.07
CA ALA A 514 -32.63 -12.18 -1.07
C ALA A 514 -33.33 -11.72 -2.36
N LEU A 515 -32.98 -12.29 -3.51
CA LEU A 515 -33.65 -12.04 -4.80
C LEU A 515 -35.06 -12.63 -4.81
N ALA A 516 -35.29 -13.80 -4.22
CA ALA A 516 -36.62 -14.40 -4.09
C ALA A 516 -37.56 -13.54 -3.22
N ALA A 517 -37.01 -12.79 -2.27
CA ALA A 517 -37.76 -11.85 -1.43
C ALA A 517 -38.13 -10.54 -2.15
N THR A 518 -37.59 -10.28 -3.35
CA THR A 518 -38.00 -9.13 -4.18
C THR A 518 -39.33 -9.43 -4.88
N ALA A 519 -40.27 -8.48 -4.83
CA ALA A 519 -41.56 -8.60 -5.52
C ALA A 519 -41.38 -8.88 -7.03
N ALA A 520 -42.39 -9.49 -7.66
CA ALA A 520 -42.37 -9.79 -9.10
C ALA A 520 -42.33 -8.52 -9.96
#